data_AF-A0A6D1P4L0-F1
#
_entry.id   AF-A0A6D1P4L0-F1
#
_cell.length_a   1.000
_cell.length_b   1.000
_cell.length_c   1.000
_cell.angle_alpha   90.00
_cell.angle_beta   90.00
_cell.angle_gamma   90.00
#
_symmetry.space_group_name_H-M   'P 1'
#
loop_
_entity.id
_entity.type
_entity.pdbx_description
1 polymer ?
#
loop_
_entity_poly.entity_id
_entity_poly.type
_entity_poly.pdbx_seq_one_letter_code
_entity_poly.pdbx_strand_id
1 'polypeptide(L)'
;MDKNFILDLTVNTTDPKNNKEFLWLSYSMNHLRPIKYEKSYWMTLEKRCLSLFRENGYDLQTGAWFCLISAHLYSWEGLAISSWKFADSFVKHRKCWPQATATQMRINILAWYIKNVIPAIQTLPDDEKTHSSLTLLEDALTLLTELEYNLLSGKCSVLSAMLAELKRQESDNSEHHDSEIPDAEKGQLFSRSLSPPVDSNDSTEQKYNTLVNNRKRKRIHYNVIPFISGVLITIFINCLGKPETALKLRSIIPDSILTEVIMTFSGCSGFTPDTTDAWSQLSRKIDDFTETLNTIENNGGYITISKLKTIAYDMKNTFLEYETPVNIRISKLNNNMNMDKNDINREIEIIQHHINKFNCEISELKIRNRSIKM
;
A
#
# COMPACT_ATOMS: atom_id res chain seq x y z
N MET A 1 25.20 -17.36 -19.19
CA MET A 1 23.87 -17.99 -19.35
C MET A 1 23.89 -18.87 -20.59
N ASP A 2 23.16 -19.99 -20.61
CA ASP A 2 22.91 -20.73 -21.87
C ASP A 2 21.66 -20.14 -22.54
N LYS A 3 21.86 -19.43 -23.66
CA LYS A 3 20.80 -18.75 -24.41
C LYS A 3 19.77 -19.71 -24.97
N ASN A 4 20.21 -20.82 -25.55
CA ASN A 4 19.33 -21.78 -26.22
C ASN A 4 18.48 -22.48 -25.17
N PHE A 5 19.08 -22.93 -24.07
CA PHE A 5 18.35 -23.51 -22.95
C PHE A 5 17.19 -22.61 -22.48
N ILE A 6 17.42 -21.31 -22.25
CA ILE A 6 16.39 -20.37 -21.76
C ILE A 6 15.29 -20.14 -22.80
N LEU A 7 15.64 -19.97 -24.07
CA LEU A 7 14.66 -19.73 -25.13
C LEU A 7 13.80 -20.96 -25.41
N ASP A 8 14.38 -22.16 -25.35
CA ASP A 8 13.71 -23.44 -25.66
C ASP A 8 12.90 -24.01 -24.48
N LEU A 9 12.92 -23.37 -23.30
CA LEU A 9 12.13 -23.83 -22.14
C LEU A 9 10.64 -23.98 -22.47
N THR A 10 10.10 -25.18 -22.22
CA THR A 10 8.67 -25.45 -22.23
C THR A 10 7.98 -24.75 -21.05
N VAL A 11 6.73 -24.32 -21.21
CA VAL A 11 6.00 -23.60 -20.16
C VAL A 11 5.44 -24.53 -19.09
N ASN A 12 5.65 -24.18 -17.83
CA ASN A 12 4.99 -24.79 -16.69
C ASN A 12 3.50 -24.42 -16.71
N THR A 13 2.61 -25.40 -16.51
CA THR A 13 1.15 -25.20 -16.41
C THR A 13 0.60 -25.50 -15.02
N THR A 14 1.46 -25.97 -14.11
CA THR A 14 1.17 -26.39 -12.74
C THR A 14 1.56 -25.31 -11.74
N ASP A 15 0.95 -25.30 -10.56
CA ASP A 15 1.22 -24.30 -9.53
C ASP A 15 2.52 -24.63 -8.75
N PRO A 16 3.58 -23.78 -8.84
CA PRO A 16 4.88 -24.04 -8.23
C PRO A 16 4.94 -23.69 -6.73
N LYS A 17 3.90 -23.08 -6.12
CA LYS A 17 3.95 -22.66 -4.69
C LYS A 17 4.12 -23.82 -3.71
N ASN A 18 3.90 -25.07 -4.14
CA ASN A 18 4.19 -26.26 -3.32
C ASN A 18 5.65 -26.74 -3.44
N ASN A 19 6.45 -26.18 -4.35
CA ASN A 19 7.88 -26.50 -4.48
C ASN A 19 8.70 -25.69 -3.44
N LYS A 20 9.51 -26.39 -2.64
CA LYS A 20 10.40 -25.80 -1.62
C LYS A 20 11.37 -24.76 -2.20
N GLU A 21 11.88 -24.99 -3.42
CA GLU A 21 12.83 -24.10 -4.09
C GLU A 21 12.13 -22.80 -4.53
N PHE A 22 10.89 -22.91 -5.00
CA PHE A 22 10.05 -21.75 -5.34
C PHE A 22 9.72 -20.93 -4.09
N LEU A 23 9.36 -21.57 -2.97
CA LEU A 23 9.09 -20.86 -1.71
C LEU A 23 10.34 -20.14 -1.17
N TRP A 24 11.49 -20.79 -1.20
CA TRP A 24 12.77 -20.18 -0.78
C TRP A 24 13.17 -19.01 -1.68
N LEU A 25 12.99 -19.17 -3.00
CA LEU A 25 13.26 -18.12 -3.99
C LEU A 25 12.31 -16.94 -3.80
N SER A 26 11.01 -17.21 -3.64
CA SER A 26 9.98 -16.20 -3.34
C SER A 26 10.31 -15.40 -2.09
N TYR A 27 10.69 -16.07 -1.00
CA TYR A 27 11.12 -15.40 0.23
C TYR A 27 12.34 -14.50 -0.04
N SER A 28 13.36 -15.02 -0.72
CA SER A 28 14.60 -14.28 -0.99
C SER A 28 14.36 -13.05 -1.88
N MET A 29 13.58 -13.19 -2.95
CA MET A 29 13.29 -12.11 -3.90
C MET A 29 12.38 -11.02 -3.31
N ASN A 30 11.52 -11.35 -2.34
CA ASN A 30 10.67 -10.37 -1.65
C ASN A 30 11.38 -9.67 -0.47
N HIS A 31 12.54 -10.18 -0.02
CA HIS A 31 13.33 -9.61 1.08
C HIS A 31 14.70 -9.06 0.63
N LEU A 32 14.84 -8.74 -0.66
CA LEU A 32 15.99 -8.01 -1.19
C LEU A 32 16.13 -6.66 -0.48
N ARG A 33 17.29 -6.43 0.12
CA ARG A 33 17.64 -5.19 0.83
C ARG A 33 18.29 -4.19 -0.14
N PRO A 34 18.28 -2.88 0.14
CA PRO A 34 18.99 -1.87 -0.66
C PRO A 34 20.52 -1.95 -0.65
N ILE A 35 21.10 -3.07 -0.20
CA ILE A 35 22.55 -3.28 -0.03
C ILE A 35 23.06 -3.97 -1.30
N LYS A 36 24.26 -3.59 -1.76
CA LYS A 36 24.91 -4.26 -2.90
C LYS A 36 25.22 -5.72 -2.57
N TYR A 37 24.44 -6.64 -3.11
CA TYR A 37 24.67 -8.08 -3.01
C TYR A 37 25.88 -8.51 -3.85
N GLU A 38 26.64 -9.48 -3.34
CA GLU A 38 27.74 -10.10 -4.08
C GLU A 38 27.24 -10.96 -5.27
N LYS A 39 28.11 -11.16 -6.27
CA LYS A 39 27.82 -12.03 -7.43
C LYS A 39 27.49 -13.48 -7.02
N SER A 40 28.09 -13.96 -5.92
CA SER A 40 27.85 -15.27 -5.29
C SER A 40 26.38 -15.48 -4.88
N TYR A 41 25.73 -14.43 -4.37
CA TYR A 41 24.32 -14.46 -3.97
C TYR A 41 23.41 -14.55 -5.20
N TRP A 42 23.67 -13.74 -6.23
CA TRP A 42 22.92 -13.79 -7.49
C TRP A 42 23.06 -15.13 -8.21
N MET A 43 24.25 -15.73 -8.24
CA MET A 43 24.46 -17.10 -8.75
C MET A 43 23.67 -18.16 -7.96
N THR A 44 23.48 -17.96 -6.66
CA THR A 44 22.67 -18.86 -5.82
C THR A 44 21.19 -18.77 -6.17
N LEU A 45 20.68 -17.56 -6.42
CA LEU A 45 19.30 -17.35 -6.91
C LEU A 45 19.12 -17.96 -8.30
N GLU A 46 20.05 -17.71 -9.22
CA GLU A 46 20.05 -18.26 -10.59
C GLU A 46 19.97 -19.79 -10.58
N LYS A 47 20.84 -20.45 -9.79
CA LYS A 47 20.87 -21.91 -9.68
C LYS A 47 19.51 -22.50 -9.30
N ARG A 48 18.74 -21.82 -8.43
CA ARG A 48 17.39 -22.27 -8.04
C ARG A 48 16.35 -22.01 -9.13
N CYS A 49 16.38 -20.86 -9.80
CA CYS A 49 15.54 -20.62 -10.99
C CYS A 49 15.78 -21.70 -12.05
N LEU A 50 17.04 -22.02 -12.34
CA LEU A 50 17.40 -23.05 -13.31
C LEU A 50 16.99 -24.46 -12.88
N SER A 51 16.96 -24.78 -11.58
CA SER A 51 16.39 -26.06 -11.09
C SER A 51 14.89 -26.12 -11.34
N LEU A 52 14.14 -25.08 -10.95
CA LEU A 52 12.71 -24.96 -11.19
C LEU A 52 12.35 -25.08 -12.67
N PHE A 53 13.09 -24.39 -13.54
CA PHE A 53 12.87 -24.46 -14.99
C PHE A 53 13.14 -25.86 -15.57
N ARG A 54 14.11 -26.62 -15.03
CA ARG A 54 14.40 -28.01 -15.46
C ARG A 54 13.36 -29.01 -14.95
N GLU A 55 12.87 -28.82 -13.72
CA GLU A 55 11.96 -29.75 -13.05
C GLU A 55 10.49 -29.53 -13.45
N ASN A 56 10.08 -28.26 -13.63
CA ASN A 56 8.68 -27.88 -13.80
C ASN A 56 8.40 -27.14 -15.13
N GLY A 57 9.42 -26.64 -15.83
CA GLY A 57 9.29 -25.74 -16.97
C GLY A 57 9.22 -24.25 -16.54
N TYR A 58 9.11 -23.36 -17.52
CA TYR A 58 9.08 -21.91 -17.31
C TYR A 58 7.72 -21.43 -16.81
N ASP A 59 7.68 -20.80 -15.63
CA ASP A 59 6.52 -20.05 -15.14
C ASP A 59 6.81 -18.54 -15.08
N LEU A 60 5.77 -17.70 -15.15
CA LEU A 60 5.94 -16.25 -15.25
C LEU A 60 6.49 -15.60 -13.96
N GLN A 61 6.24 -16.17 -12.78
CA GLN A 61 6.71 -15.58 -11.54
C GLN A 61 8.21 -15.82 -11.36
N THR A 62 8.66 -17.06 -11.57
CA THR A 62 10.09 -17.42 -11.61
C THR A 62 10.79 -16.72 -12.77
N GLY A 63 10.11 -16.59 -13.92
CA GLY A 63 10.57 -15.82 -15.07
C GLY A 63 10.88 -14.36 -14.75
N ALA A 64 9.95 -13.64 -14.13
CA ALA A 64 10.16 -12.24 -13.74
C ALA A 64 11.34 -12.08 -12.75
N TRP A 65 11.49 -12.99 -11.79
CA TRP A 65 12.65 -13.02 -10.89
C TRP A 65 13.96 -13.27 -11.65
N PHE A 66 13.93 -14.21 -12.62
CA PHE A 66 15.07 -14.54 -13.45
C PHE A 66 15.53 -13.38 -14.34
N CYS A 67 14.64 -12.49 -14.79
CA CYS A 67 15.03 -11.26 -15.48
C CYS A 67 15.93 -10.37 -14.60
N LEU A 68 15.56 -10.12 -13.33
CA LEU A 68 16.37 -9.33 -12.40
C LEU A 68 17.73 -10.00 -12.13
N ILE A 69 17.72 -11.31 -11.87
CA ILE A 69 18.94 -12.10 -11.63
C ILE A 69 19.87 -12.05 -12.86
N SER A 70 19.30 -12.14 -14.07
CA SER A 70 20.06 -12.09 -15.32
C SER A 70 20.69 -10.72 -15.56
N ALA A 71 19.99 -9.62 -15.25
CA ALA A 71 20.56 -8.27 -15.30
C ALA A 71 21.81 -8.14 -14.40
N HIS A 72 21.77 -8.69 -13.18
CA HIS A 72 22.89 -8.63 -12.24
C HIS A 72 24.07 -9.58 -12.55
N LEU A 73 23.85 -10.66 -13.31
CA LEU A 73 24.89 -11.66 -13.62
C LEU A 73 25.49 -11.52 -15.02
N TYR A 74 24.68 -11.05 -15.97
CA TYR A 74 24.90 -11.14 -17.42
C TYR A 74 24.49 -9.86 -18.17
N SER A 75 24.22 -8.77 -17.44
CA SER A 75 24.09 -7.43 -18.00
C SER A 75 23.02 -7.33 -19.11
N TRP A 76 23.24 -6.48 -20.11
CA TRP A 76 22.33 -6.24 -21.24
C TRP A 76 21.90 -7.52 -21.96
N GLU A 77 22.83 -8.41 -22.31
CA GLU A 77 22.50 -9.63 -23.06
C GLU A 77 21.58 -10.56 -22.26
N GLY A 78 21.92 -10.83 -21.00
CA GLY A 78 21.11 -11.71 -20.15
C GLY A 78 19.74 -11.13 -19.85
N LEU A 79 19.66 -9.80 -19.61
CA LEU A 79 18.38 -9.14 -19.43
C LEU A 79 17.53 -9.18 -20.70
N ALA A 80 18.09 -8.88 -21.87
CA ALA A 80 17.37 -8.92 -23.14
C ALA A 80 16.78 -10.31 -23.43
N ILE A 81 17.57 -11.38 -23.30
CA ILE A 81 17.13 -12.76 -23.55
C ILE A 81 16.03 -13.18 -22.55
N SER A 82 16.23 -12.91 -21.26
CA SER A 82 15.27 -13.29 -20.21
C SER A 82 13.96 -12.49 -20.30
N SER A 83 14.03 -11.18 -20.54
CA SER A 83 12.85 -10.34 -20.74
C SER A 83 12.09 -10.68 -22.02
N TRP A 84 12.77 -11.04 -23.11
CA TRP A 84 12.11 -11.58 -24.31
C TRP A 84 11.37 -12.88 -24.00
N LYS A 85 12.02 -13.86 -23.35
CA LYS A 85 11.37 -15.13 -22.97
C LYS A 85 10.19 -14.90 -22.03
N PHE A 86 10.29 -13.94 -21.11
CA PHE A 86 9.21 -13.51 -20.22
C PHE A 86 8.03 -12.93 -21.02
N ALA A 87 8.26 -11.94 -21.86
CA ALA A 87 7.23 -11.29 -22.67
C ALA A 87 6.53 -12.29 -23.61
N ASP A 88 7.31 -13.09 -24.35
CA ASP A 88 6.83 -14.14 -25.25
C ASP A 88 5.92 -15.15 -24.52
N SER A 89 6.38 -15.65 -23.37
CA SER A 89 5.62 -16.60 -22.54
C SER A 89 4.37 -15.98 -21.94
N PHE A 90 4.39 -14.69 -21.62
CA PHE A 90 3.25 -13.96 -21.07
C PHE A 90 2.15 -13.81 -22.13
N VAL A 91 2.51 -13.40 -23.34
CA VAL A 91 1.58 -13.15 -24.47
C VAL A 91 1.10 -14.45 -25.12
N LYS A 92 2.02 -15.29 -25.62
CA LYS A 92 1.69 -16.43 -26.49
C LYS A 92 1.20 -17.65 -25.71
N HIS A 93 1.72 -17.87 -24.50
CA HIS A 93 1.43 -19.06 -23.72
C HIS A 93 0.38 -18.82 -22.62
N ARG A 94 -0.89 -18.75 -23.01
CA ARG A 94 -2.03 -18.54 -22.09
C ARG A 94 -2.18 -19.59 -20.97
N LYS A 95 -1.60 -20.79 -21.15
CA LYS A 95 -1.54 -21.86 -20.13
C LYS A 95 -0.32 -21.78 -19.21
N CYS A 96 0.70 -20.98 -19.55
CA CYS A 96 1.86 -20.74 -18.69
C CYS A 96 1.39 -20.22 -17.33
N TRP A 97 1.91 -20.79 -16.25
CA TRP A 97 1.47 -20.45 -14.89
C TRP A 97 1.96 -19.05 -14.49
N PRO A 98 1.10 -18.22 -13.84
CA PRO A 98 -0.32 -18.43 -13.63
C PRO A 98 -1.11 -18.26 -14.93
N GLN A 99 -2.12 -19.11 -15.14
CA GLN A 99 -2.91 -19.14 -16.39
C GLN A 99 -3.55 -17.77 -16.69
N ALA A 100 -3.88 -17.51 -17.96
CA ALA A 100 -4.43 -16.22 -18.41
C ALA A 100 -5.75 -15.80 -17.71
N THR A 101 -6.49 -16.76 -17.13
CA THR A 101 -7.69 -16.51 -16.31
C THR A 101 -7.40 -15.97 -14.91
N ALA A 102 -6.18 -16.14 -14.40
CA ALA A 102 -5.73 -15.63 -13.10
C ALA A 102 -5.20 -14.18 -13.21
N THR A 103 -6.02 -13.29 -13.78
CA THR A 103 -5.65 -11.93 -14.18
C THR A 103 -4.93 -11.15 -13.08
N GLN A 104 -5.42 -11.19 -11.84
CA GLN A 104 -4.80 -10.47 -10.73
C GLN A 104 -3.38 -10.95 -10.42
N MET A 105 -3.09 -12.24 -10.58
CA MET A 105 -1.74 -12.75 -10.35
C MET A 105 -0.79 -12.33 -11.47
N ARG A 106 -1.26 -12.32 -12.73
CA ARG A 106 -0.53 -11.77 -13.87
C ARG A 106 -0.26 -10.26 -13.72
N ILE A 107 -1.24 -9.49 -13.27
CA ILE A 107 -1.08 -8.07 -12.89
C ILE A 107 0.03 -7.90 -11.85
N ASN A 108 0.00 -8.68 -10.77
CA ASN A 108 0.99 -8.59 -9.70
C ASN A 108 2.42 -8.96 -10.18
N ILE A 109 2.55 -9.96 -11.06
CA ILE A 109 3.84 -10.35 -11.66
C ILE A 109 4.38 -9.24 -12.57
N LEU A 110 3.53 -8.65 -13.43
CA LEU A 110 3.93 -7.54 -14.30
C LEU A 110 4.32 -6.30 -13.48
N ALA A 111 3.55 -5.96 -12.43
CA ALA A 111 3.88 -4.88 -11.51
C ALA A 111 5.20 -5.13 -10.74
N TRP A 112 5.48 -6.39 -10.38
CA TRP A 112 6.77 -6.77 -9.79
C TRP A 112 7.92 -6.58 -10.79
N TYR A 113 7.75 -7.01 -12.04
CA TYR A 113 8.75 -6.79 -13.11
C TYR A 113 9.02 -5.29 -13.30
N ILE A 114 7.97 -4.47 -13.46
CA ILE A 114 8.08 -3.01 -13.61
C ILE A 114 8.82 -2.39 -12.41
N LYS A 115 8.46 -2.77 -11.18
CA LYS A 115 9.03 -2.20 -9.96
C LYS A 115 10.51 -2.54 -9.73
N ASN A 116 10.98 -3.71 -10.17
CA ASN A 116 12.31 -4.21 -9.81
C ASN A 116 13.28 -4.33 -11.00
N VAL A 117 12.80 -4.74 -12.17
CA VAL A 117 13.64 -4.99 -13.35
C VAL A 117 13.91 -3.70 -14.14
N ILE A 118 12.90 -2.83 -14.30
CA ILE A 118 13.08 -1.59 -15.07
C ILE A 118 14.11 -0.64 -14.42
N PRO A 119 14.09 -0.39 -13.10
CA PRO A 119 15.15 0.39 -12.45
C PRO A 119 16.54 -0.26 -12.56
N ALA A 120 16.64 -1.59 -12.67
CA ALA A 120 17.93 -2.27 -12.82
C ALA A 120 18.60 -1.95 -14.17
N ILE A 121 17.83 -1.65 -15.23
CA ILE A 121 18.39 -1.24 -16.54
C ILE A 121 19.27 0.01 -16.38
N GLN A 122 18.85 0.96 -15.55
CA GLN A 122 19.59 2.21 -15.27
C GLN A 122 20.92 1.98 -14.52
N THR A 123 21.19 0.75 -14.08
CA THR A 123 22.41 0.37 -13.35
C THR A 123 23.35 -0.52 -14.16
N LEU A 124 23.00 -0.83 -15.41
CA LEU A 124 23.82 -1.66 -16.30
C LEU A 124 25.00 -0.86 -16.88
N PRO A 125 26.18 -1.48 -17.04
CA PRO A 125 27.35 -0.83 -17.64
C PRO A 125 27.13 -0.58 -19.14
N ASP A 126 27.45 0.62 -19.62
CA ASP A 126 27.25 0.98 -21.03
C ASP A 126 28.24 0.28 -21.98
N ASP A 127 29.43 -0.12 -21.52
CA ASP A 127 30.45 -0.81 -22.33
C ASP A 127 30.07 -2.24 -22.72
N GLU A 128 29.12 -2.85 -22.00
CA GLU A 128 28.55 -4.17 -22.33
C GLU A 128 27.26 -4.07 -23.18
N LYS A 129 26.82 -2.85 -23.56
CA LYS A 129 25.62 -2.62 -24.38
C LYS A 129 25.90 -2.99 -25.84
N THR A 130 25.15 -3.94 -26.37
CA THR A 130 25.24 -4.36 -27.79
C THR A 130 23.91 -4.11 -28.51
N HIS A 131 23.97 -3.72 -29.79
CA HIS A 131 22.80 -3.49 -30.64
C HIS A 131 21.83 -4.69 -30.62
N SER A 132 22.34 -5.92 -30.71
CA SER A 132 21.50 -7.13 -30.68
C SER A 132 20.78 -7.34 -29.35
N SER A 133 21.36 -6.90 -28.23
CA SER A 133 20.72 -6.93 -26.91
C SER A 133 19.70 -5.80 -26.77
N LEU A 134 20.00 -4.61 -27.29
CA LEU A 134 19.11 -3.46 -27.27
C LEU A 134 17.82 -3.74 -28.06
N THR A 135 17.93 -4.11 -29.33
CA THR A 135 16.77 -4.43 -30.19
C THR A 135 15.90 -5.54 -29.59
N LEU A 136 16.51 -6.60 -29.05
CA LEU A 136 15.77 -7.70 -28.41
C LEU A 136 15.05 -7.26 -27.12
N LEU A 137 15.65 -6.35 -26.35
CA LEU A 137 15.02 -5.76 -25.15
C LEU A 137 13.87 -4.82 -25.55
N GLU A 138 13.99 -4.07 -26.64
CA GLU A 138 12.92 -3.23 -27.17
C GLU A 138 11.73 -4.03 -27.70
N ASP A 139 11.99 -5.11 -28.43
CA ASP A 139 10.96 -6.06 -28.88
C ASP A 139 10.21 -6.64 -27.67
N ALA A 140 10.93 -7.02 -26.61
CA ALA A 140 10.34 -7.50 -25.36
C ALA A 140 9.50 -6.41 -24.66
N LEU A 141 10.02 -5.19 -24.54
CA LEU A 141 9.32 -4.07 -23.89
C LEU A 141 8.11 -3.58 -24.69
N THR A 142 8.13 -3.72 -26.02
CA THR A 142 6.97 -3.44 -26.89
C THR A 142 5.80 -4.37 -26.53
N LEU A 143 6.06 -5.68 -26.44
CA LEU A 143 5.06 -6.68 -26.01
C LEU A 143 4.58 -6.45 -24.56
N LEU A 144 5.49 -6.08 -23.65
CA LEU A 144 5.13 -5.82 -22.26
C LEU A 144 4.34 -4.50 -22.09
N THR A 145 4.56 -3.51 -22.95
CA THR A 145 3.80 -2.24 -22.96
C THR A 145 2.34 -2.47 -23.38
N GLU A 146 2.10 -3.33 -24.39
CA GLU A 146 0.75 -3.76 -24.77
C GLU A 146 0.05 -4.49 -23.61
N LEU A 147 0.78 -5.33 -22.86
CA LEU A 147 0.26 -5.98 -21.65
C LEU A 147 -0.01 -4.99 -20.51
N GLU A 148 0.83 -3.99 -20.28
CA GLU A 148 0.61 -2.91 -19.29
C GLU A 148 -0.68 -2.14 -19.62
N TYR A 149 -0.86 -1.72 -20.88
CA TYR A 149 -2.08 -1.05 -21.31
C TYR A 149 -3.33 -1.89 -21.06
N ASN A 150 -3.32 -3.15 -21.50
CA ASN A 150 -4.46 -4.06 -21.41
C ASN A 150 -4.79 -4.52 -19.98
N LEU A 151 -3.79 -4.76 -19.13
CA LEU A 151 -3.97 -5.32 -17.77
C LEU A 151 -4.08 -4.24 -16.68
N LEU A 152 -3.41 -3.10 -16.84
CA LEU A 152 -3.44 -1.98 -15.89
C LEU A 152 -4.39 -0.86 -16.35
N SER A 153 -5.09 -1.04 -17.47
CA SER A 153 -6.10 -0.11 -18.00
C SER A 153 -5.54 1.31 -18.18
N GLY A 154 -4.31 1.41 -18.70
CA GLY A 154 -3.61 2.67 -18.94
C GLY A 154 -3.20 3.47 -17.69
N LYS A 155 -3.33 2.92 -16.47
CA LYS A 155 -2.98 3.62 -15.22
C LYS A 155 -1.48 3.66 -14.90
N CYS A 156 -0.67 2.95 -15.69
CA CYS A 156 0.78 2.89 -15.57
C CYS A 156 1.38 3.03 -16.98
N SER A 157 2.47 3.78 -17.09
CA SER A 157 3.13 4.14 -18.35
C SER A 157 4.65 4.02 -18.24
N VAL A 158 5.12 3.08 -17.42
CA VAL A 158 6.55 2.96 -17.08
C VAL A 158 7.29 2.22 -18.18
N LEU A 159 6.67 1.21 -18.81
CA LEU A 159 7.30 0.47 -19.90
C LEU A 159 7.34 1.30 -21.18
N SER A 160 6.29 2.07 -21.46
CA SER A 160 6.27 2.99 -22.61
C SER A 160 7.32 4.11 -22.48
N ALA A 161 7.50 4.67 -21.28
CA ALA A 161 8.57 5.64 -21.02
C ALA A 161 9.97 5.02 -21.17
N MET A 162 10.17 3.80 -20.64
CA MET A 162 11.44 3.09 -20.78
C MET A 162 11.76 2.73 -22.24
N LEU A 163 10.75 2.28 -23.01
CA LEU A 163 10.89 1.95 -24.43
C LEU A 163 11.22 3.18 -25.28
N ALA A 164 10.64 4.33 -24.96
CA ALA A 164 10.97 5.59 -25.62
C ALA A 164 12.43 6.04 -25.33
N GLU A 165 12.90 5.85 -24.10
CA GLU A 165 14.28 6.17 -23.72
C GLU A 165 15.31 5.23 -24.36
N LEU A 166 15.03 3.92 -24.47
CA LEU A 166 15.92 2.99 -25.19
C LEU A 166 16.04 3.34 -26.69
N LYS A 167 14.92 3.65 -27.34
CA LYS A 167 14.90 4.07 -28.76
C LYS A 167 15.69 5.35 -29.01
N ARG A 168 15.62 6.29 -28.05
CA ARG A 168 16.42 7.52 -28.06
C ARG A 168 17.92 7.20 -27.93
N GLN A 169 18.28 6.23 -27.08
CA GLN A 169 19.67 5.78 -26.97
C GLN A 169 20.15 5.00 -28.21
N GLU A 170 19.27 4.31 -28.94
CA GLU A 170 19.62 3.70 -30.24
C GLU A 170 19.93 4.79 -31.30
N SER A 171 19.10 5.84 -31.38
CA SER A 171 19.36 6.98 -32.29
C SER A 171 20.62 7.75 -31.90
N ASP A 172 20.81 8.09 -30.62
CA ASP A 172 21.96 8.87 -30.14
C ASP A 172 23.30 8.12 -30.44
N ASN A 173 23.33 6.78 -30.34
CA ASN A 173 24.49 5.98 -30.72
C ASN A 173 24.76 5.94 -32.23
N SER A 174 23.74 6.18 -33.07
CA SER A 174 23.92 6.31 -34.52
C SER A 174 24.41 7.71 -34.95
N GLU A 175 24.26 8.72 -34.08
CA GLU A 175 24.60 10.12 -34.34
C GLU A 175 25.95 10.56 -33.72
N HIS A 176 26.69 9.66 -33.04
CA HIS A 176 27.99 9.98 -32.42
C HIS A 176 29.17 10.24 -33.39
N HIS A 177 28.88 10.48 -34.66
CA HIS A 177 29.71 11.26 -35.58
C HIS A 177 28.91 12.49 -36.07
N ASP A 178 28.70 13.50 -35.21
CA ASP A 178 29.29 14.84 -35.40
C ASP A 178 28.75 15.94 -34.43
N SER A 179 29.68 16.76 -33.95
CA SER A 179 29.51 18.17 -33.50
C SER A 179 29.00 18.52 -32.08
N GLU A 180 29.42 19.71 -31.63
CA GLU A 180 29.53 20.15 -30.23
C GLU A 180 28.47 21.20 -29.78
N ILE A 181 28.42 21.45 -28.47
CA ILE A 181 27.60 22.48 -27.77
C ILE A 181 28.28 23.87 -27.86
N PRO A 182 27.52 24.99 -27.88
CA PRO A 182 27.42 25.92 -26.72
C PRO A 182 26.05 26.64 -26.62
N ASP A 183 25.67 27.44 -25.60
CA ASP A 183 25.90 27.46 -24.14
C ASP A 183 24.75 28.30 -23.47
N ALA A 184 24.80 28.55 -22.16
CA ALA A 184 23.73 29.18 -21.36
C ALA A 184 23.53 30.71 -21.51
N GLU A 185 22.36 31.24 -21.04
CA GLU A 185 22.35 32.36 -20.08
C GLU A 185 21.04 32.56 -19.26
N LYS A 186 21.17 33.30 -18.13
CA LYS A 186 20.11 33.69 -17.17
C LYS A 186 19.74 35.17 -17.34
N GLY A 187 18.53 35.57 -16.92
CA GLY A 187 18.17 36.98 -16.70
C GLY A 187 17.00 37.15 -15.74
N GLN A 188 17.06 38.13 -14.83
CA GLN A 188 16.09 38.31 -13.73
C GLN A 188 15.69 39.79 -13.57
N LEU A 189 14.48 40.00 -13.01
CA LEU A 189 14.04 41.17 -12.23
C LEU A 189 13.64 42.45 -12.98
N PHE A 190 12.49 43.01 -12.59
CA PHE A 190 12.31 44.46 -12.46
C PHE A 190 11.40 44.79 -11.26
N SER A 191 11.61 45.95 -10.65
CA SER A 191 11.11 46.34 -9.33
C SER A 191 10.67 47.80 -9.28
N ARG A 192 9.58 48.13 -8.56
CA ARG A 192 9.28 49.48 -8.03
C ARG A 192 8.00 49.52 -7.15
N SER A 193 7.72 50.59 -6.41
CA SER A 193 8.25 50.89 -5.06
C SER A 193 7.35 51.87 -4.29
N LEU A 194 7.36 51.79 -2.94
CA LEU A 194 7.15 52.89 -1.97
C LEU A 194 5.74 53.49 -1.75
N SER A 195 5.57 54.07 -0.55
CA SER A 195 4.35 54.58 0.12
C SER A 195 4.70 55.92 0.85
N PRO A 196 4.01 56.36 1.93
CA PRO A 196 2.61 56.85 2.11
C PRO A 196 2.65 58.41 2.37
N PRO A 197 2.27 59.07 3.50
CA PRO A 197 1.14 58.96 4.47
C PRO A 197 0.41 60.32 4.80
N VAL A 198 -0.46 60.29 5.83
CA VAL A 198 -0.80 61.36 6.84
C VAL A 198 -2.22 61.97 6.88
N ASP A 199 -2.71 62.07 8.12
CA ASP A 199 -4.01 62.40 8.70
C ASP A 199 -4.52 63.85 8.62
N SER A 200 -5.82 64.09 8.92
CA SER A 200 -6.26 64.73 10.20
C SER A 200 -7.79 64.97 10.27
N ASN A 201 -8.29 65.24 11.50
CA ASN A 201 -9.71 65.28 11.86
C ASN A 201 -10.38 66.67 11.72
N ASP A 202 -11.72 66.72 11.69
CA ASP A 202 -12.48 67.55 12.64
C ASP A 202 -13.90 66.99 12.89
N SER A 203 -14.63 67.63 13.80
CA SER A 203 -15.77 67.13 14.57
C SER A 203 -16.93 68.12 14.56
N THR A 204 -18.18 67.65 14.71
CA THR A 204 -19.25 68.53 15.23
C THR A 204 -20.41 67.79 15.90
N GLU A 205 -20.64 68.21 17.15
CA GLU A 205 -21.90 68.31 17.90
C GLU A 205 -22.78 67.13 18.31
N GLN A 206 -23.15 67.22 19.59
CA GLN A 206 -23.66 66.19 20.47
C GLN A 206 -25.05 66.60 20.98
N LYS A 207 -26.15 66.22 20.30
CA LYS A 207 -27.51 66.55 20.78
C LYS A 207 -28.65 65.57 20.45
N TYR A 208 -28.38 64.27 20.36
CA TYR A 208 -29.41 63.24 20.07
C TYR A 208 -29.39 61.97 20.97
N ASN A 209 -28.58 61.91 22.03
CA ASN A 209 -28.23 60.63 22.66
C ASN A 209 -29.18 60.09 23.77
N THR A 210 -30.15 60.86 24.26
CA THR A 210 -31.00 60.43 25.40
C THR A 210 -32.21 59.55 25.03
N LEU A 211 -32.71 59.61 23.79
CA LEU A 211 -33.89 58.83 23.36
C LEU A 211 -33.54 57.52 22.61
N VAL A 212 -32.30 57.40 22.12
CA VAL A 212 -31.82 56.22 21.38
C VAL A 212 -31.41 55.07 22.31
N ASN A 213 -30.96 55.38 23.53
CA ASN A 213 -30.35 54.39 24.43
C ASN A 213 -31.33 53.31 24.93
N ASN A 214 -32.59 53.66 25.23
CA ASN A 214 -33.57 52.67 25.70
C ASN A 214 -34.04 51.69 24.61
N ARG A 215 -33.96 52.08 23.32
CA ARG A 215 -34.19 51.15 22.20
C ARG A 215 -32.95 50.28 21.93
N LYS A 216 -31.74 50.86 21.96
CA LYS A 216 -30.48 50.09 21.82
C LYS A 216 -30.31 49.05 22.92
N ARG A 217 -30.57 49.37 24.19
CA ARG A 217 -30.38 48.44 25.32
C ARG A 217 -31.30 47.21 25.24
N LYS A 218 -32.56 47.37 24.81
CA LYS A 218 -33.47 46.23 24.55
C LYS A 218 -33.04 45.42 23.32
N ARG A 219 -32.60 46.06 22.23
CA ARG A 219 -32.15 45.36 21.00
C ARG A 219 -30.86 44.57 21.20
N ILE A 220 -29.94 45.06 22.03
CA ILE A 220 -28.72 44.34 22.41
C ILE A 220 -29.08 43.08 23.21
N HIS A 221 -29.98 43.17 24.20
CA HIS A 221 -30.36 42.01 25.00
C HIS A 221 -31.02 40.90 24.15
N TYR A 222 -31.93 41.27 23.23
CA TYR A 222 -32.59 40.34 22.32
C TYR A 222 -31.67 39.67 21.28
N ASN A 223 -30.50 40.25 20.97
CA ASN A 223 -29.52 39.65 20.05
C ASN A 223 -28.37 38.92 20.77
N VAL A 224 -27.98 39.38 21.97
CA VAL A 224 -26.90 38.75 22.76
C VAL A 224 -27.37 37.45 23.42
N ILE A 225 -28.63 37.36 23.86
CA ILE A 225 -29.19 36.11 24.42
C ILE A 225 -29.16 34.94 23.42
N PRO A 226 -29.68 35.05 22.18
CA PRO A 226 -29.58 33.96 21.20
C PRO A 226 -28.15 33.72 20.73
N PHE A 227 -27.26 34.72 20.73
CA PHE A 227 -25.85 34.52 20.43
C PHE A 227 -25.12 33.71 21.52
N ILE A 228 -25.29 34.07 22.79
CA ILE A 228 -24.75 33.30 23.93
C ILE A 228 -25.37 31.91 23.97
N SER A 229 -26.69 31.78 23.74
CA SER A 229 -27.36 30.49 23.63
C SER A 229 -26.78 29.63 22.50
N GLY A 230 -26.59 30.18 21.30
CA GLY A 230 -25.97 29.48 20.17
C GLY A 230 -24.53 29.06 20.44
N VAL A 231 -23.72 29.92 21.07
CA VAL A 231 -22.35 29.60 21.50
C VAL A 231 -22.34 28.49 22.55
N LEU A 232 -23.21 28.57 23.57
CA LEU A 232 -23.35 27.53 24.60
C LEU A 232 -23.82 26.20 24.00
N ILE A 233 -24.81 26.21 23.10
CA ILE A 233 -25.27 25.02 22.36
C ILE A 233 -24.14 24.44 21.52
N THR A 234 -23.34 25.27 20.85
CA THR A 234 -22.20 24.82 20.02
C THR A 234 -21.09 24.20 20.87
N ILE A 235 -20.74 24.84 22.00
CA ILE A 235 -19.78 24.30 22.98
C ILE A 235 -20.31 23.00 23.58
N PHE A 236 -21.61 22.94 23.89
CA PHE A 236 -22.26 21.74 24.43
C PHE A 236 -22.17 20.60 23.41
N ILE A 237 -22.63 20.79 22.17
CA ILE A 237 -22.53 19.79 21.08
C ILE A 237 -21.08 19.31 20.86
N ASN A 238 -20.10 20.23 20.85
CA ASN A 238 -18.67 19.90 20.73
C ASN A 238 -18.09 19.17 21.98
N CYS A 239 -18.77 19.24 23.12
CA CYS A 239 -18.42 18.50 24.33
C CYS A 239 -19.15 17.15 24.43
N LEU A 240 -20.41 17.08 23.97
CA LEU A 240 -21.24 15.87 23.88
C LEU A 240 -20.59 14.81 22.98
N GLY A 241 -20.04 15.22 21.83
CA GLY A 241 -19.40 14.31 20.88
C GLY A 241 -18.03 13.75 21.31
N LYS A 242 -17.54 14.05 22.52
CA LYS A 242 -16.23 13.60 22.99
C LYS A 242 -16.33 12.35 23.88
N PRO A 243 -15.79 11.19 23.46
CA PRO A 243 -15.82 9.96 24.26
C PRO A 243 -15.13 10.12 25.64
N GLU A 244 -14.06 10.91 25.75
CA GLU A 244 -13.43 11.23 27.05
C GLU A 244 -14.39 11.92 28.03
N THR A 245 -15.26 12.82 27.54
CA THR A 245 -16.26 13.52 28.37
C THR A 245 -17.36 12.55 28.81
N ALA A 246 -17.84 11.71 27.88
CA ALA A 246 -18.90 10.75 28.12
C ALA A 246 -18.51 9.71 29.17
N LEU A 247 -17.33 9.10 29.02
CA LEU A 247 -16.82 8.09 29.97
C LEU A 247 -16.58 8.69 31.36
N LYS A 248 -16.05 9.92 31.45
CA LYS A 248 -15.90 10.62 32.75
C LYS A 248 -17.23 10.92 33.41
N LEU A 249 -18.23 11.37 32.65
CA LEU A 249 -19.55 11.63 33.22
C LEU A 249 -20.19 10.33 33.73
N ARG A 250 -20.09 9.23 32.97
CA ARG A 250 -20.56 7.90 33.38
C ARG A 250 -19.90 7.41 34.68
N SER A 251 -18.63 7.75 34.94
CA SER A 251 -17.96 7.40 36.21
C SER A 251 -18.38 8.26 37.41
N ILE A 252 -18.94 9.45 37.19
CA ILE A 252 -19.34 10.39 38.26
C ILE A 252 -20.85 10.25 38.56
N ILE A 253 -21.67 10.12 37.51
CA ILE A 253 -23.12 9.99 37.60
C ILE A 253 -23.55 8.81 36.70
N PRO A 254 -23.45 7.56 37.20
CA PRO A 254 -24.06 6.42 36.53
C PRO A 254 -25.59 6.60 36.44
N ASP A 255 -26.21 5.94 35.48
CA ASP A 255 -27.67 5.75 35.37
C ASP A 255 -28.53 7.03 35.35
N SER A 256 -27.99 8.11 34.77
CA SER A 256 -28.76 9.34 34.47
C SER A 256 -29.12 9.44 32.99
N ILE A 257 -30.29 10.03 32.69
CA ILE A 257 -30.75 10.32 31.32
C ILE A 257 -29.70 11.15 30.55
N LEU A 258 -29.05 12.11 31.22
CA LEU A 258 -27.99 12.92 30.63
C LEU A 258 -26.76 12.08 30.26
N THR A 259 -26.39 11.11 31.11
CA THR A 259 -25.32 10.14 30.86
C THR A 259 -25.66 9.26 29.67
N GLU A 260 -26.86 8.71 29.59
CA GLU A 260 -27.33 7.87 28.49
C GLU A 260 -27.32 8.61 27.14
N VAL A 261 -27.87 9.83 27.12
CA VAL A 261 -27.85 10.72 25.95
C VAL A 261 -26.41 11.01 25.50
N ILE A 262 -25.51 11.35 26.44
CA ILE A 262 -24.11 11.66 26.14
C ILE A 262 -23.33 10.43 25.64
N MET A 263 -23.53 9.27 26.23
CA MET A 263 -22.92 8.01 25.78
C MET A 263 -23.41 7.64 24.37
N THR A 264 -24.68 7.94 24.05
CA THR A 264 -25.24 7.74 22.70
C THR A 264 -24.63 8.72 21.69
N PHE A 265 -24.58 10.02 22.00
CA PHE A 265 -23.99 11.04 21.11
C PHE A 265 -22.48 10.87 20.88
N SER A 266 -21.75 10.32 21.85
CA SER A 266 -20.32 10.00 21.71
C SER A 266 -20.05 8.65 21.03
N GLY A 267 -21.09 7.88 20.69
CA GLY A 267 -20.96 6.55 20.10
C GLY A 267 -20.46 5.46 21.05
N CYS A 268 -20.42 5.72 22.37
CA CYS A 268 -19.96 4.79 23.40
C CYS A 268 -21.10 4.05 24.13
N SER A 269 -22.36 4.24 23.73
CA SER A 269 -23.51 3.47 24.25
C SER A 269 -23.26 1.96 24.11
N GLY A 270 -23.29 1.24 25.24
CA GLY A 270 -22.96 -0.20 25.27
C GLY A 270 -21.47 -0.52 25.39
N PHE A 271 -20.58 0.47 25.52
CA PHE A 271 -19.14 0.23 25.72
C PHE A 271 -18.87 -0.58 27.00
N THR A 272 -18.30 -1.77 26.81
CA THR A 272 -17.58 -2.57 27.82
C THR A 272 -16.11 -2.67 27.42
N PRO A 273 -15.15 -2.53 28.34
CA PRO A 273 -13.73 -2.72 28.03
C PRO A 273 -13.50 -4.15 27.56
N ASP A 274 -12.99 -4.33 26.35
CA ASP A 274 -12.71 -5.67 25.83
C ASP A 274 -11.45 -6.22 26.52
N THR A 275 -11.62 -7.33 27.25
CA THR A 275 -10.51 -8.02 27.93
C THR A 275 -9.99 -9.21 27.13
N THR A 276 -10.55 -9.46 25.93
CA THR A 276 -10.27 -10.67 25.14
C THR A 276 -9.21 -10.37 24.08
N ASP A 277 -7.94 -10.66 24.40
CA ASP A 277 -6.84 -10.49 23.43
C ASP A 277 -6.83 -11.64 22.40
N ALA A 278 -7.65 -11.50 21.37
CA ALA A 278 -7.72 -12.38 20.21
C ALA A 278 -6.38 -12.49 19.45
N TRP A 279 -5.58 -11.42 19.43
CA TRP A 279 -4.29 -11.41 18.75
C TRP A 279 -3.25 -12.23 19.52
N SER A 280 -3.18 -12.10 20.84
CA SER A 280 -2.31 -12.96 21.67
C SER A 280 -2.71 -14.44 21.60
N GLN A 281 -4.01 -14.75 21.50
CA GLN A 281 -4.46 -16.13 21.32
C GLN A 281 -4.00 -16.74 19.99
N LEU A 282 -4.10 -15.98 18.89
CA LEU A 282 -3.62 -16.40 17.58
C LEU A 282 -2.08 -16.46 17.52
N SER A 283 -1.38 -15.46 18.08
CA SER A 283 0.09 -15.45 18.17
C SER A 283 0.58 -16.71 18.87
N ARG A 284 0.06 -17.01 20.06
CA ARG A 284 0.43 -18.20 20.81
C ARG A 284 0.26 -19.50 20.02
N LYS A 285 -0.81 -19.65 19.22
CA LYS A 285 -0.98 -20.82 18.34
C LYS A 285 0.07 -20.91 17.22
N ILE A 286 0.58 -19.78 16.74
CA ILE A 286 1.69 -19.71 15.77
C ILE A 286 3.03 -20.02 16.46
N ASP A 287 3.22 -19.52 17.67
CA ASP A 287 4.41 -19.76 18.50
C ASP A 287 4.51 -21.26 18.88
N ASP A 288 3.43 -21.85 19.41
CA ASP A 288 3.29 -23.29 19.71
C ASP A 288 3.59 -24.18 18.48
N PHE A 289 3.15 -23.75 17.29
CA PHE A 289 3.44 -24.47 16.05
C PHE A 289 4.91 -24.35 15.65
N THR A 290 5.51 -23.17 15.81
CA THR A 290 6.93 -22.92 15.53
C THR A 290 7.82 -23.75 16.46
N GLU A 291 7.50 -23.81 17.76
CA GLU A 291 8.17 -24.68 18.72
C GLU A 291 8.03 -26.17 18.35
N THR A 292 6.84 -26.59 17.91
CA THR A 292 6.60 -27.95 17.41
C THR A 292 7.50 -28.28 16.22
N LEU A 293 7.66 -27.37 15.26
CA LEU A 293 8.54 -27.57 14.09
C LEU A 293 10.02 -27.63 14.50
N ASN A 294 10.49 -26.70 15.32
CA ASN A 294 11.87 -26.67 15.83
C ASN A 294 12.20 -27.96 16.60
N THR A 295 11.25 -28.47 17.39
CA THR A 295 11.42 -29.73 18.13
C THR A 295 11.52 -30.94 17.19
N ILE A 296 10.76 -30.96 16.09
CA ILE A 296 10.83 -32.02 15.10
C ILE A 296 12.15 -31.97 14.32
N GLU A 297 12.59 -30.77 13.93
CA GLU A 297 13.87 -30.55 13.23
C GLU A 297 15.07 -30.99 14.09
N ASN A 298 15.17 -30.51 15.33
CA ASN A 298 16.26 -30.85 16.26
C ASN A 298 16.35 -32.36 16.57
N ASN A 299 15.21 -33.06 16.58
CA ASN A 299 15.15 -34.50 16.85
C ASN A 299 15.22 -35.37 15.58
N GLY A 300 15.41 -34.79 14.39
CA GLY A 300 15.43 -35.52 13.11
C GLY A 300 14.11 -36.21 12.77
N GLY A 301 13.00 -35.74 13.33
CA GLY A 301 11.66 -36.31 13.13
C GLY A 301 11.01 -35.84 11.83
N TYR A 302 9.77 -36.25 11.62
CA TYR A 302 8.93 -35.81 10.51
C TYR A 302 7.53 -35.41 10.98
N ILE A 303 6.95 -34.37 10.37
CA ILE A 303 5.56 -33.98 10.58
C ILE A 303 4.68 -34.58 9.48
N THR A 304 3.52 -35.14 9.84
CA THR A 304 2.60 -35.71 8.87
C THR A 304 1.71 -34.64 8.23
N ILE A 305 1.27 -34.87 6.99
CA ILE A 305 0.30 -34.01 6.30
C ILE A 305 -1.02 -33.91 7.10
N SER A 306 -1.43 -34.98 7.81
CA SER A 306 -2.60 -34.94 8.68
C SER A 306 -2.41 -33.97 9.86
N LYS A 307 -1.25 -34.01 10.54
CA LYS A 307 -0.94 -33.09 11.65
C LYS A 307 -0.87 -31.64 11.18
N LEU A 308 -0.25 -31.38 10.02
CA LEU A 308 -0.25 -30.04 9.40
C LEU A 308 -1.67 -29.54 9.09
N LYS A 309 -2.53 -30.40 8.52
CA LYS A 309 -3.93 -30.06 8.26
C LYS A 309 -4.71 -29.73 9.54
N THR A 310 -4.49 -30.47 10.63
CA THR A 310 -5.10 -30.17 11.93
C THR A 310 -4.66 -28.79 12.43
N ILE A 311 -3.36 -28.49 12.44
CA ILE A 311 -2.84 -27.21 12.94
C ILE A 311 -3.36 -26.03 12.11
N ALA A 312 -3.34 -26.16 10.77
CA ALA A 312 -3.89 -25.14 9.87
C ALA A 312 -5.40 -24.95 10.03
N TYR A 313 -6.15 -26.02 10.32
CA TYR A 313 -7.58 -25.98 10.60
C TYR A 313 -7.87 -25.30 11.94
N ASP A 314 -7.11 -25.63 12.99
CA ASP A 314 -7.25 -25.01 14.31
C ASP A 314 -6.93 -23.51 14.27
N MET A 315 -5.86 -23.11 13.58
CA MET A 315 -5.53 -21.68 13.34
C MET A 315 -6.63 -20.97 12.57
N LYS A 316 -7.18 -21.61 11.54
CA LYS A 316 -8.29 -21.05 10.74
C LYS A 316 -9.56 -20.90 11.58
N ASN A 317 -9.90 -21.87 12.43
CA ASN A 317 -11.07 -21.79 13.28
C ASN A 317 -10.93 -20.67 14.32
N THR A 318 -9.78 -20.57 14.98
CA THR A 318 -9.47 -19.43 15.85
C THR A 318 -9.58 -18.10 15.11
N PHE A 319 -9.11 -18.00 13.86
CA PHE A 319 -9.30 -16.80 13.04
C PHE A 319 -10.79 -16.51 12.69
N LEU A 320 -11.63 -17.55 12.52
CA LEU A 320 -13.05 -17.42 12.20
C LEU A 320 -13.95 -17.15 13.42
N GLU A 321 -13.48 -17.42 14.64
CA GLU A 321 -14.15 -17.04 15.89
C GLU A 321 -14.14 -15.52 16.13
N TYR A 322 -13.28 -14.78 15.41
CA TYR A 322 -13.11 -13.33 15.57
C TYR A 322 -13.78 -12.52 14.46
N GLU A 323 -14.21 -11.30 14.79
CA GLU A 323 -14.80 -10.38 13.82
C GLU A 323 -13.77 -9.92 12.78
N THR A 324 -14.18 -9.86 11.51
CA THR A 324 -13.35 -9.35 10.41
C THR A 324 -12.82 -7.95 10.73
N PRO A 325 -11.49 -7.74 10.76
CA PRO A 325 -10.89 -6.44 11.08
C PRO A 325 -11.34 -5.31 10.15
N VAL A 326 -11.45 -4.09 10.69
CA VAL A 326 -11.99 -2.92 9.99
C VAL A 326 -11.26 -2.61 8.68
N ASN A 327 -9.93 -2.71 8.66
CA ASN A 327 -9.12 -2.53 7.46
C ASN A 327 -9.43 -3.55 6.35
N ILE A 328 -9.78 -4.79 6.72
CA ILE A 328 -10.19 -5.84 5.78
C ILE A 328 -11.59 -5.56 5.24
N ARG A 329 -12.53 -5.10 6.07
CA ARG A 329 -13.87 -4.68 5.63
C ARG A 329 -13.82 -3.50 4.65
N ILE A 330 -13.01 -2.48 4.95
CA ILE A 330 -12.78 -1.33 4.04
C ILE A 330 -12.18 -1.81 2.70
N SER A 331 -11.17 -2.68 2.73
CA SER A 331 -10.58 -3.25 1.51
C SER A 331 -11.59 -4.06 0.69
N LYS A 332 -12.47 -4.83 1.35
CA LYS A 332 -13.54 -5.59 0.70
C LYS A 332 -14.54 -4.66 -0.01
N LEU A 333 -14.91 -3.53 0.60
CA LEU A 333 -15.80 -2.54 -0.02
C LEU A 333 -15.14 -1.84 -1.22
N ASN A 334 -13.86 -1.47 -1.12
CA ASN A 334 -13.14 -0.80 -2.21
C ASN A 334 -12.93 -1.69 -3.44
N ASN A 335 -12.80 -3.01 -3.26
CA ASN A 335 -12.38 -3.93 -4.31
C ASN A 335 -13.53 -4.72 -4.98
N ASN A 336 -14.73 -4.78 -4.39
CA ASN A 336 -15.85 -5.55 -4.94
C ASN A 336 -16.84 -4.68 -5.72
N MET A 337 -16.70 -4.61 -7.05
CA MET A 337 -17.61 -3.84 -7.92
C MET A 337 -19.03 -4.42 -8.07
N ASN A 338 -19.33 -5.57 -7.44
CA ASN A 338 -20.58 -6.32 -7.59
C ASN A 338 -21.39 -6.46 -6.27
N MET A 339 -21.12 -5.66 -5.24
CA MET A 339 -21.92 -5.69 -4.00
C MET A 339 -23.23 -4.90 -4.15
N ASP A 340 -24.32 -5.40 -3.57
CA ASP A 340 -25.58 -4.66 -3.51
C ASP A 340 -25.47 -3.42 -2.61
N LYS A 341 -26.28 -2.41 -2.90
CA LYS A 341 -26.31 -1.15 -2.15
C LYS A 341 -26.66 -1.35 -0.67
N ASN A 342 -27.51 -2.31 -0.34
CA ASN A 342 -27.88 -2.59 1.05
C ASN A 342 -26.72 -3.27 1.81
N ASP A 343 -25.99 -4.18 1.15
CA ASP A 343 -24.80 -4.83 1.72
C ASP A 343 -23.66 -3.82 1.96
N ILE A 344 -23.48 -2.87 1.03
CA ILE A 344 -22.52 -1.76 1.18
C ILE A 344 -22.88 -0.91 2.41
N ASN A 345 -24.14 -0.48 2.53
CA ASN A 345 -24.60 0.32 3.67
C ASN A 345 -24.39 -0.43 5.00
N ARG A 346 -24.73 -1.72 5.05
CA ARG A 346 -24.57 -2.56 6.24
C ARG A 346 -23.10 -2.70 6.67
N GLU A 347 -22.19 -2.92 5.74
CA GLU A 347 -20.75 -2.98 6.06
C GLU A 347 -20.20 -1.61 6.50
N ILE A 348 -20.71 -0.49 5.95
CA ILE A 348 -20.39 0.87 6.42
C ILE A 348 -20.86 1.09 7.86
N GLU A 349 -22.08 0.68 8.21
CA GLU A 349 -22.60 0.77 9.58
C GLU A 349 -21.75 -0.04 10.57
N ILE A 350 -21.35 -1.26 10.19
CA ILE A 350 -20.44 -2.10 11.00
C ILE A 350 -19.07 -1.43 11.16
N ILE A 351 -18.48 -0.91 10.08
CA ILE A 351 -17.20 -0.17 10.14
C ILE A 351 -17.31 1.03 11.07
N GLN A 352 -18.37 1.83 10.96
CA GLN A 352 -18.59 3.00 11.81
C GLN A 352 -18.76 2.62 13.29
N HIS A 353 -19.48 1.53 13.57
CA HIS A 353 -19.63 1.00 14.93
C HIS A 353 -18.28 0.58 15.54
N HIS A 354 -17.44 -0.14 14.77
CA HIS A 354 -16.12 -0.56 15.25
C HIS A 354 -15.17 0.62 15.48
N ILE A 355 -15.19 1.63 14.59
CA ILE A 355 -14.42 2.88 14.76
C ILE A 355 -14.86 3.61 16.04
N ASN A 356 -16.16 3.65 16.32
CA ASN A 356 -16.68 4.23 17.56
C ASN A 356 -16.20 3.43 18.79
N LYS A 357 -16.28 2.09 18.78
CA LYS A 357 -15.74 1.22 19.85
C LYS A 357 -14.27 1.53 20.14
N PHE A 358 -13.40 1.55 19.13
CA PHE A 358 -11.98 1.86 19.30
C PHE A 358 -11.74 3.28 19.85
N ASN A 359 -12.52 4.27 19.43
CA ASN A 359 -12.44 5.63 19.98
C ASN A 359 -12.81 5.70 21.46
N CYS A 360 -13.75 4.87 21.92
CA CYS A 360 -14.11 4.73 23.33
C CYS A 360 -12.99 4.05 24.13
N GLU A 361 -12.43 2.94 23.64
CA GLU A 361 -11.30 2.23 24.27
C GLU A 361 -10.07 3.14 24.45
N ILE A 362 -9.66 3.82 23.38
CA ILE A 362 -8.55 4.78 23.41
C ILE A 362 -8.81 5.90 24.43
N SER A 363 -10.07 6.34 24.55
CA SER A 363 -10.45 7.39 25.51
C SER A 363 -10.41 6.89 26.94
N GLU A 364 -10.83 5.66 27.20
CA GLU A 364 -10.68 5.03 28.52
C GLU A 364 -9.20 4.89 28.91
N LEU A 365 -8.35 4.39 28.00
CA LEU A 365 -6.92 4.27 28.22
C LEU A 365 -6.25 5.63 28.51
N LYS A 366 -6.66 6.70 27.81
CA LYS A 366 -6.21 8.07 28.10
C LYS A 366 -6.66 8.56 29.47
N ILE A 367 -7.87 8.21 29.92
CA ILE A 367 -8.36 8.54 31.26
C ILE A 367 -7.53 7.79 32.30
N ARG A 368 -7.39 6.45 32.18
CA ARG A 368 -6.58 5.62 33.09
C ARG A 368 -5.13 6.13 33.20
N ASN A 369 -4.47 6.42 32.09
CA ASN A 369 -3.09 6.95 32.06
C ASN A 369 -2.96 8.33 32.74
N ARG A 370 -3.96 9.21 32.64
CA ARG A 370 -3.96 10.48 33.38
C ARG A 370 -4.13 10.27 34.88
N SER A 371 -4.96 9.32 35.30
CA SER A 371 -5.15 8.97 36.72
C SER A 371 -3.94 8.31 37.38
N ILE A 372 -3.02 7.70 36.61
CA ILE A 372 -1.78 7.10 37.12
C ILE A 372 -0.68 8.16 37.36
N LYS A 373 -0.86 9.40 36.87
CA LYS A 373 0.11 10.51 37.00
C LYS A 373 -0.28 11.55 38.07
N MET A 374 -1.32 11.28 38.87
CA MET A 374 -1.70 12.04 40.06
C MET A 374 -1.52 11.16 41.29
#